data_AF-A0A3R6ZVL2-F1
#
_entry.id   AF-A0A3R6ZVL2-F1
#
_cell.length_a   1.000
_cell.length_b   1.000
_cell.length_c   1.000
_cell.angle_alpha   90.00
_cell.angle_beta   90.00
_cell.angle_gamma   90.00
#
_symmetry.space_group_name_H-M   'P 1'
#
loop_
_entity.id
_entity.type
_entity.pdbx_description
1 polymer ?
#
loop_
_entity_poly.entity_id
_entity_poly.type
_entity_poly.pdbx_seq_one_letter_code
_entity_poly.pdbx_strand_id
1 'polypeptide(L)'
;MESKGEVDPNERENRIHARRGRIDTRNANKDDENKKKKSSSTDAKKMNRGAQQIADSLNQLDKRKITGIQEVTDIRVRADDTENTRRINEEDRKQKRIEKLQQEAITSGSRNAAVEMRWADLYDYNMPQELYKVDQLQLQSEACGAILASKDGLIKDFQTQLKAKDEEYVVALKVQANDVETLERDELISTNKSEIDSLFEKRREMEMTFMEAKQARDEQSQKEIEDLRVKDAEDYNKLKIKLETDIQTLEQQLEEMRATYQLNTEKLEYNYRVLTERDMENSATLNQQKRKLSRLKDALSGLIQKYTQTDAHQRHQNTELTEDYRRITKQY
;
A
#
# COMPACT_ATOMS: atom_id res chain seq x y z
N MET A 1 -63.23 -76.74 -45.79
CA MET A 1 -63.64 -75.34 -45.52
C MET A 1 -62.71 -74.80 -44.46
N GLU A 2 -62.12 -73.64 -44.77
CA GLU A 2 -61.37 -72.71 -43.90
C GLU A 2 -60.01 -73.15 -43.32
N SER A 3 -58.96 -72.72 -44.05
CA SER A 3 -57.58 -72.59 -43.61
C SER A 3 -57.48 -71.53 -42.51
N LYS A 4 -56.96 -71.93 -41.34
CA LYS A 4 -56.53 -71.02 -40.28
C LYS A 4 -55.25 -70.31 -40.73
N GLY A 5 -55.29 -68.98 -40.83
CA GLY A 5 -54.11 -68.15 -41.01
C GLY A 5 -53.25 -68.16 -39.74
N GLU A 6 -52.12 -68.86 -39.81
CA GLU A 6 -51.09 -68.87 -38.77
C GLU A 6 -50.26 -67.58 -38.91
N VAL A 7 -50.41 -66.65 -37.95
CA VAL A 7 -49.66 -65.38 -37.96
C VAL A 7 -48.23 -65.67 -37.53
N ASP A 8 -47.29 -65.49 -38.46
CA ASP A 8 -45.85 -65.70 -38.28
C ASP A 8 -45.32 -64.98 -37.01
N PRO A 9 -44.76 -65.72 -36.03
CA PRO A 9 -44.16 -65.16 -34.81
C PRO A 9 -43.11 -64.08 -35.08
N ASN A 10 -42.37 -64.17 -36.20
CA ASN A 10 -41.34 -63.18 -36.57
C ASN A 10 -41.94 -61.79 -36.83
N GLU A 11 -43.16 -61.72 -37.34
CA GLU A 11 -43.80 -60.43 -37.66
C GLU A 11 -44.20 -59.67 -36.37
N ARG A 12 -44.58 -60.42 -35.33
CA ARG A 12 -44.88 -59.86 -34.01
C ARG A 12 -43.61 -59.36 -33.32
N GLU A 13 -42.52 -60.10 -33.39
CA GLU A 13 -41.23 -59.69 -32.81
C GLU A 13 -40.64 -58.48 -33.53
N ASN A 14 -40.70 -58.46 -34.87
CA ASN A 14 -40.27 -57.32 -35.66
C ASN A 14 -41.06 -56.04 -35.33
N ARG A 15 -42.37 -56.15 -35.07
CA ARG A 15 -43.18 -55.02 -34.59
C ARG A 15 -42.77 -54.54 -33.19
N ILE A 16 -42.44 -55.46 -32.28
CA ILE A 16 -41.96 -55.11 -30.93
C ILE A 16 -40.60 -54.42 -31.01
N HIS A 17 -39.69 -54.93 -31.84
CA HIS A 17 -38.37 -54.34 -32.05
C HIS A 17 -38.46 -52.94 -32.67
N ALA A 18 -39.30 -52.76 -33.69
CA ALA A 18 -39.55 -51.45 -34.29
C ALA A 18 -40.20 -50.46 -33.30
N ARG A 19 -41.05 -50.95 -32.39
CA ARG A 19 -41.63 -50.13 -31.32
C ARG A 19 -40.59 -49.73 -30.27
N ARG A 20 -39.71 -50.64 -29.85
CA ARG A 20 -38.59 -50.35 -28.95
C ARG A 20 -37.65 -49.32 -29.56
N GLY A 21 -37.24 -49.50 -30.82
CA GLY A 21 -36.40 -48.51 -31.52
C GLY A 21 -37.01 -47.11 -31.61
N ARG A 22 -38.33 -47.00 -31.79
CA ARG A 22 -39.05 -45.70 -31.77
C ARG A 22 -39.14 -45.07 -30.39
N ILE A 23 -39.21 -45.87 -29.33
CA ILE A 23 -39.22 -45.38 -27.94
C ILE A 23 -37.83 -44.89 -27.56
N ASP A 24 -36.78 -45.62 -27.94
CA ASP A 24 -35.39 -45.25 -27.66
C ASP A 24 -34.99 -43.96 -28.38
N THR A 25 -35.36 -43.80 -29.66
CA THR A 25 -35.14 -42.54 -30.38
C THR A 25 -35.94 -41.37 -29.80
N ARG A 26 -37.17 -41.61 -29.31
CA ARG A 26 -37.96 -40.57 -28.64
C ARG A 26 -37.36 -40.16 -27.29
N ASN A 27 -36.82 -41.11 -26.53
CA ASN A 27 -36.16 -40.83 -25.26
C ASN A 27 -34.82 -40.12 -25.46
N ALA A 28 -34.02 -40.54 -26.44
CA ALA A 28 -32.78 -39.86 -26.81
C ALA A 28 -33.03 -38.39 -27.23
N ASN A 29 -34.05 -38.14 -28.05
CA ASN A 29 -34.41 -36.77 -28.45
C ASN A 29 -34.97 -35.94 -27.28
N LYS A 30 -35.68 -36.55 -26.33
CA LYS A 30 -36.13 -35.88 -25.10
C LYS A 30 -34.95 -35.52 -24.21
N ASP A 31 -33.98 -36.40 -24.06
CA ASP A 31 -32.77 -36.14 -23.26
C ASP A 31 -31.92 -35.04 -23.89
N ASP A 32 -31.87 -34.96 -25.22
CA ASP A 32 -31.15 -33.92 -25.96
C ASP A 32 -31.86 -32.55 -25.92
N GLU A 33 -33.20 -32.52 -25.97
CA GLU A 33 -33.98 -31.30 -25.69
C GLU A 33 -33.81 -30.84 -24.24
N ASN A 34 -33.76 -31.76 -23.29
CA ASN A 34 -33.55 -31.44 -21.87
C ASN A 34 -32.11 -30.96 -21.62
N LYS A 35 -31.13 -31.50 -22.37
CA LYS A 35 -29.74 -31.01 -22.39
C LYS A 35 -29.63 -29.60 -23.00
N LYS A 36 -30.33 -29.34 -24.12
CA LYS A 36 -30.40 -28.01 -24.74
C LYS A 36 -31.10 -26.97 -23.87
N LYS A 37 -32.17 -27.36 -23.15
CA LYS A 37 -32.82 -26.49 -22.15
C LYS A 37 -31.97 -26.25 -20.90
N LYS A 38 -31.16 -27.23 -20.47
CA LYS A 38 -30.18 -27.05 -19.37
C LYS A 38 -28.97 -26.22 -19.79
N SER A 39 -28.53 -26.28 -21.04
CA SER A 39 -27.43 -25.45 -21.55
C SER A 39 -27.86 -24.01 -21.86
N SER A 40 -29.15 -23.75 -22.07
CA SER A 40 -29.67 -22.39 -22.30
C SER A 40 -30.11 -21.66 -21.02
N SER A 41 -30.03 -22.30 -19.84
CA SER A 41 -30.37 -21.69 -18.54
C SER A 41 -29.16 -21.50 -17.61
N THR A 42 -27.93 -21.66 -18.11
CA THR A 42 -26.77 -21.07 -17.45
C THR A 42 -26.72 -19.61 -17.82
N ASP A 43 -27.67 -18.84 -17.27
CA ASP A 43 -27.45 -17.43 -16.99
C ASP A 43 -26.22 -17.37 -16.08
N ALA A 44 -25.05 -17.24 -16.70
CA ALA A 44 -23.88 -16.71 -16.04
C ALA A 44 -24.23 -15.26 -15.65
N LYS A 45 -24.98 -15.10 -14.55
CA LYS A 45 -24.93 -13.89 -13.74
C LYS A 45 -23.45 -13.65 -13.56
N LYS A 46 -22.90 -12.67 -14.29
CA LYS A 46 -21.51 -12.23 -14.16
C LYS A 46 -21.30 -12.01 -12.67
N MET A 47 -20.64 -12.97 -12.02
CA MET A 47 -20.36 -12.87 -10.60
C MET A 47 -19.56 -11.59 -10.43
N ASN A 48 -19.91 -10.79 -9.42
CA ASN A 48 -19.12 -9.61 -9.10
C ASN A 48 -17.65 -10.05 -8.97
N ARG A 49 -16.71 -9.22 -9.42
CA ARG A 49 -15.29 -9.56 -9.52
C ARG A 49 -14.71 -10.10 -8.21
N GLY A 50 -15.20 -9.59 -7.07
CA GLY A 50 -14.87 -10.12 -5.74
C GLY A 50 -15.49 -11.51 -5.45
N ALA A 51 -16.73 -11.77 -5.87
CA ALA A 51 -17.35 -13.08 -5.74
C ALA A 51 -16.66 -14.13 -6.62
N GLN A 52 -16.20 -13.75 -7.82
CA GLN A 52 -15.40 -14.61 -8.68
C GLN A 52 -14.04 -14.92 -8.04
N GLN A 53 -13.36 -13.90 -7.48
CA GLN A 53 -12.10 -14.09 -6.78
C GLN A 53 -12.24 -15.02 -5.56
N ILE A 54 -13.31 -14.86 -4.77
CA ILE A 54 -13.60 -15.76 -3.63
C ILE A 54 -13.82 -17.20 -4.12
N ALA A 55 -14.61 -17.40 -5.17
CA ALA A 55 -14.86 -18.73 -5.73
C ALA A 55 -13.56 -19.37 -6.27
N ASP A 56 -12.71 -18.59 -6.93
CA ASP A 56 -11.42 -19.06 -7.45
C ASP A 56 -10.44 -19.39 -6.31
N SER A 57 -10.37 -18.56 -5.27
CA SER A 57 -9.56 -18.80 -4.08
C SER A 57 -10.02 -20.05 -3.33
N LEU A 58 -11.33 -20.26 -3.18
CA LEU A 58 -11.88 -21.46 -2.55
C LEU A 58 -11.56 -22.72 -3.35
N ASN A 59 -11.73 -22.69 -4.68
CA ASN A 59 -11.35 -23.82 -5.54
C ASN A 59 -9.86 -24.14 -5.48
N GLN A 60 -8.99 -23.13 -5.39
CA GLN A 60 -7.55 -23.34 -5.21
C GLN A 60 -7.24 -23.97 -3.86
N LEU A 61 -7.91 -23.52 -2.80
CA LEU A 61 -7.76 -24.07 -1.45
C LEU A 61 -8.23 -25.53 -1.39
N ASP A 62 -9.38 -25.84 -2.00
CA ASP A 62 -9.90 -27.21 -2.07
C ASP A 62 -8.97 -28.13 -2.85
N LYS A 63 -8.41 -27.67 -3.98
CA LYS A 63 -7.39 -28.44 -4.72
C LYS A 63 -6.16 -28.73 -3.86
N ARG A 64 -5.61 -27.71 -3.19
CA ARG A 64 -4.45 -27.88 -2.29
C ARG A 64 -4.75 -28.85 -1.15
N LYS A 65 -5.94 -28.75 -0.57
CA LYS A 65 -6.40 -29.65 0.50
C LYS A 65 -6.52 -31.09 0.01
N ILE A 66 -7.14 -31.30 -1.15
CA ILE A 66 -7.28 -32.64 -1.75
C ILE A 66 -5.90 -33.23 -2.05
N THR A 67 -5.00 -32.47 -2.68
CA THR A 67 -3.63 -32.92 -2.96
C THR A 67 -2.90 -33.27 -1.67
N GLY A 68 -2.96 -32.44 -0.63
CA GLY A 68 -2.33 -32.74 0.65
C GLY A 68 -2.91 -33.99 1.32
N ILE A 69 -4.23 -34.20 1.26
CA ILE A 69 -4.86 -35.43 1.77
C ILE A 69 -4.40 -36.66 0.98
N GLN A 70 -4.28 -36.55 -0.34
CA GLN A 70 -3.79 -37.63 -1.20
C GLN A 70 -2.35 -38.00 -0.86
N GLU A 71 -1.45 -37.02 -0.76
CA GLU A 71 -0.04 -37.26 -0.40
C GLU A 71 0.11 -37.97 0.94
N VAL A 72 -0.63 -37.53 1.97
CA VAL A 72 -0.61 -38.18 3.30
C VAL A 72 -1.17 -39.60 3.21
N THR A 73 -2.25 -39.80 2.44
CA THR A 73 -2.83 -41.13 2.23
C THR A 73 -1.85 -42.05 1.51
N ASP A 74 -1.16 -41.56 0.47
CA ASP A 74 -0.19 -42.32 -0.31
C ASP A 74 1.03 -42.72 0.52
N ILE A 75 1.51 -41.85 1.41
CA ILE A 75 2.58 -42.19 2.36
C ILE A 75 2.11 -43.29 3.32
N ARG A 76 0.90 -43.13 3.88
CA ARG A 76 0.34 -44.10 4.83
C ARG A 76 0.13 -45.48 4.20
N VAL A 77 -0.51 -45.54 3.03
CA VAL A 77 -0.76 -46.81 2.33
C VAL A 77 0.57 -47.50 1.99
N ARG A 78 1.56 -46.76 1.47
CA ARG A 78 2.90 -47.33 1.20
C ARG A 78 3.59 -47.86 2.45
N ALA A 79 3.49 -47.15 3.57
CA ALA A 79 4.07 -47.60 4.84
C ALA A 79 3.38 -48.87 5.35
N ASP A 80 2.05 -48.90 5.31
CA ASP A 80 1.24 -50.06 5.71
C ASP A 80 1.53 -51.28 4.82
N ASP A 81 1.61 -51.10 3.50
CA ASP A 81 1.95 -52.16 2.54
C ASP A 81 3.37 -52.71 2.76
N THR A 82 4.34 -51.83 3.02
CA THR A 82 5.74 -52.21 3.28
C THR A 82 5.86 -53.01 4.58
N GLU A 83 5.22 -52.55 5.66
CA GLU A 83 5.19 -53.24 6.95
C GLU A 83 4.45 -54.58 6.85
N ASN A 84 3.31 -54.62 6.16
CA ASN A 84 2.56 -55.86 5.92
C ASN A 84 3.41 -56.88 5.16
N THR A 85 4.09 -56.45 4.11
CA THR A 85 5.01 -57.31 3.34
C THR A 85 6.16 -57.83 4.22
N ARG A 86 6.72 -57.00 5.10
CA ARG A 86 7.76 -57.44 6.06
C ARG A 86 7.21 -58.53 6.99
N ARG A 87 6.03 -58.34 7.58
CA ARG A 87 5.40 -59.31 8.49
C ARG A 87 5.17 -60.65 7.83
N ILE A 88 4.59 -60.66 6.63
CA ILE A 88 4.35 -61.88 5.85
C ILE A 88 5.67 -62.63 5.62
N ASN A 89 6.71 -61.92 5.18
CA ASN A 89 8.02 -62.52 4.91
C ASN A 89 8.70 -63.06 6.17
N GLU A 90 8.60 -62.36 7.29
CA GLU A 90 9.19 -62.82 8.56
C GLU A 90 8.46 -64.02 9.14
N GLU A 91 7.13 -64.05 9.02
CA GLU A 91 6.30 -65.15 9.46
C GLU A 91 6.51 -66.41 8.60
N ASP A 92 6.60 -66.26 7.27
CA ASP A 92 6.95 -67.35 6.35
C ASP A 92 8.36 -67.91 6.65
N ARG A 93 9.35 -67.04 6.87
CA ARG A 93 10.71 -67.47 7.27
C ARG A 93 10.69 -68.21 8.61
N LYS A 94 9.90 -67.75 9.59
CA LYS A 94 9.74 -68.41 10.90
C LYS A 94 9.09 -69.79 10.74
N GLN A 95 8.02 -69.88 9.96
CA GLN A 95 7.31 -71.11 9.70
C GLN A 95 8.22 -72.15 9.04
N LYS A 96 8.97 -71.75 8.00
CA LYS A 96 9.98 -72.61 7.36
C LYS A 96 11.06 -73.11 8.32
N ARG A 97 11.51 -72.30 9.28
CA ARG A 97 12.46 -72.75 10.32
C ARG A 97 11.85 -73.82 11.23
N ILE A 98 10.60 -73.63 11.64
CA ILE A 98 9.87 -74.60 12.48
C ILE A 98 9.69 -75.93 11.73
N GLU A 99 9.27 -75.87 10.47
CA GLU A 99 9.10 -77.06 9.62
C GLU A 99 10.40 -77.83 9.43
N LYS A 100 11.53 -77.13 9.15
CA LYS A 100 12.85 -77.75 9.07
C LYS A 100 13.25 -78.45 10.37
N LEU A 101 13.00 -77.82 11.52
CA LEU A 101 13.29 -78.40 12.83
C LEU A 101 12.45 -79.66 13.10
N GLN A 102 11.17 -79.62 12.75
CA GLN A 102 10.27 -80.77 12.90
C GLN A 102 10.68 -81.92 11.98
N GLN A 103 10.99 -81.64 10.71
CA GLN A 103 11.47 -82.64 9.77
C GLN A 103 12.78 -83.29 10.21
N GLU A 104 13.74 -82.50 10.71
CA GLU A 104 14.99 -83.02 11.26
C GLU A 104 14.73 -83.85 12.51
N ALA A 105 13.83 -83.43 13.41
CA ALA A 105 13.49 -84.20 14.61
C ALA A 105 12.86 -85.56 14.26
N ILE A 106 11.94 -85.62 13.29
CA ILE A 106 11.32 -86.87 12.83
C ILE A 106 12.36 -87.77 12.15
N THR A 107 13.13 -87.21 11.22
CA THR A 107 14.12 -87.96 10.44
C THR A 107 15.26 -88.46 11.31
N SER A 108 15.82 -87.61 12.16
CA SER A 108 16.85 -88.00 13.14
C SER A 108 16.28 -88.97 14.16
N GLY A 109 15.03 -88.85 14.59
CA GLY A 109 14.39 -89.80 15.49
C GLY A 109 14.28 -91.20 14.89
N SER A 110 13.82 -91.31 13.64
CA SER A 110 13.75 -92.58 12.92
C SER A 110 15.13 -93.19 12.66
N ARG A 111 16.12 -92.38 12.27
CA ARG A 111 17.51 -92.85 12.05
C ARG A 111 18.16 -93.28 13.36
N ASN A 112 17.98 -92.53 14.45
CA ASN A 112 18.47 -92.91 15.77
C ASN A 112 17.86 -94.24 16.23
N ALA A 113 16.56 -94.45 16.06
CA ALA A 113 15.91 -95.71 16.44
C ALA A 113 16.44 -96.90 15.63
N ALA A 114 16.70 -96.72 14.33
CA ALA A 114 17.31 -97.76 13.49
C ALA A 114 18.74 -98.09 13.94
N VAL A 115 19.54 -97.07 14.27
CA VAL A 115 20.87 -97.24 14.86
C VAL A 115 20.76 -98.00 16.18
N GLU A 116 19.84 -97.65 17.07
CA GLU A 116 19.64 -98.30 18.37
C GLU A 116 19.25 -99.78 18.23
N MET A 117 18.31 -100.11 17.33
CA MET A 117 17.94 -101.51 17.04
C MET A 117 19.14 -102.31 16.53
N ARG A 118 19.95 -101.71 15.66
CA ARG A 118 21.13 -102.38 15.11
C ARG A 118 22.23 -102.59 16.15
N TRP A 119 22.31 -101.76 17.19
CA TRP A 119 23.17 -102.03 18.34
C TRP A 119 22.74 -103.29 19.10
N ALA A 120 21.44 -103.53 19.27
CA ALA A 120 20.93 -104.74 19.91
C ALA A 120 21.32 -106.00 19.14
N ASP A 121 21.17 -106.00 17.80
CA ASP A 121 21.59 -107.12 16.93
C ASP A 121 23.11 -107.41 17.05
N LEU A 122 23.92 -106.38 17.29
CA LEU A 122 25.38 -106.53 17.33
C LEU A 122 25.88 -107.26 18.60
N TYR A 123 25.10 -107.23 19.68
CA TYR A 123 25.43 -107.95 20.92
C TYR A 123 25.25 -109.46 20.82
N ASP A 124 24.49 -109.96 19.83
CA ASP A 124 24.26 -111.40 19.61
C ASP A 124 25.44 -112.10 18.90
N TYR A 125 26.42 -111.35 18.38
CA TYR A 125 27.61 -111.92 17.75
C TYR A 125 28.70 -112.25 18.78
N ASN A 126 29.04 -113.54 18.88
CA ASN A 126 29.90 -114.06 19.95
C ASN A 126 31.41 -113.99 19.66
N MET A 127 31.84 -113.56 18.46
CA MET A 127 33.26 -113.48 18.06
C MET A 127 33.62 -112.10 17.50
N PRO A 128 34.62 -111.39 18.09
CA PRO A 128 35.05 -110.07 17.61
C PRO A 128 35.51 -110.03 16.15
N GLN A 129 36.08 -111.12 15.63
CA GLN A 129 36.50 -111.21 14.22
C GLN A 129 35.31 -111.25 13.25
N GLU A 130 34.12 -111.68 13.68
CA GLU A 130 32.90 -111.70 12.87
C GLU A 130 32.26 -110.31 12.79
N LEU A 131 32.30 -109.56 13.89
CA LEU A 131 31.87 -108.16 13.95
C LEU A 131 32.70 -107.24 13.04
N TYR A 132 34.01 -107.50 12.94
CA TYR A 132 34.93 -106.74 12.10
C TYR A 132 34.94 -107.20 10.63
N LYS A 133 34.73 -108.49 10.35
CA LYS A 133 34.68 -109.02 8.96
C LYS A 133 33.40 -108.67 8.19
N VAL A 134 32.31 -108.33 8.89
CA VAL A 134 30.98 -108.10 8.29
C VAL A 134 30.68 -106.59 8.10
N ASP A 135 31.69 -105.71 8.23
CA ASP A 135 31.59 -104.24 8.10
C ASP A 135 30.54 -103.56 9.00
N GLN A 136 29.98 -104.26 10.00
CA GLN A 136 28.81 -103.78 10.75
C GLN A 136 29.10 -102.57 11.65
N LEU A 137 30.27 -102.56 12.31
CA LEU A 137 30.71 -101.43 13.13
C LEU A 137 30.98 -100.19 12.27
N GLN A 138 31.51 -100.40 11.06
CA GLN A 138 31.78 -99.32 10.13
C GLN A 138 30.47 -98.73 9.58
N LEU A 139 29.50 -99.57 9.20
CA LEU A 139 28.15 -99.15 8.82
C LEU A 139 27.46 -98.34 9.92
N GLN A 140 27.59 -98.74 11.20
CA GLN A 140 27.02 -97.97 12.31
C GLN A 140 27.73 -96.65 12.58
N SER A 141 29.05 -96.62 12.45
CA SER A 141 29.82 -95.38 12.52
C SER A 141 29.40 -94.41 11.41
N GLU A 142 29.20 -94.91 10.19
CA GLU A 142 28.72 -94.12 9.04
C GLU A 142 27.29 -93.62 9.25
N ALA A 143 26.39 -94.45 9.81
CA ALA A 143 25.02 -94.05 10.13
C ALA A 143 24.96 -92.94 11.21
N CYS A 144 25.74 -93.06 12.28
CA CYS A 144 25.90 -92.01 13.30
C CYS A 144 26.51 -90.74 12.69
N GLY A 145 27.53 -90.90 11.83
CA GLY A 145 28.16 -89.80 11.10
C GLY A 145 27.17 -89.05 10.20
N ALA A 146 26.28 -89.76 9.51
CA ALA A 146 25.25 -89.17 8.67
C ALA A 146 24.21 -88.37 9.48
N ILE A 147 23.85 -88.82 10.69
CA ILE A 147 22.96 -88.08 11.60
C ILE A 147 23.63 -86.78 12.08
N LEU A 148 24.90 -86.85 12.48
CA LEU A 148 25.66 -85.67 12.90
C LEU A 148 25.80 -84.67 11.75
N ALA A 149 26.12 -85.14 10.54
CA ALA A 149 26.22 -84.29 9.35
C ALA A 149 24.90 -83.58 9.01
N SER A 150 23.75 -84.25 9.18
CA SER A 150 22.41 -83.65 9.01
C SER A 150 22.19 -82.48 9.99
N LYS A 151 22.50 -82.71 11.28
CA LYS A 151 22.38 -81.70 12.35
C LYS A 151 23.35 -80.54 12.17
N ASP A 152 24.60 -80.82 11.82
CA ASP A 152 25.62 -79.81 11.54
C ASP A 152 25.24 -78.96 10.32
N GLY A 153 24.65 -79.58 9.30
CA GLY A 153 24.06 -78.87 8.16
C GLY A 153 22.94 -77.92 8.58
N LEU A 154 22.00 -78.38 9.41
CA LEU A 154 20.92 -77.54 9.93
C LEU A 154 21.43 -76.39 10.81
N ILE A 155 22.44 -76.65 11.65
CA ILE A 155 23.11 -75.62 12.47
C ILE A 155 23.73 -74.56 11.57
N LYS A 156 24.44 -74.96 10.51
CA LYS A 156 25.06 -74.03 9.55
C LYS A 156 24.02 -73.18 8.81
N ASP A 157 22.91 -73.78 8.41
CA ASP A 157 21.78 -73.07 7.80
C ASP A 157 21.23 -71.98 8.74
N PHE A 158 21.05 -72.29 10.03
CA PHE A 158 20.54 -71.34 11.01
C PHE A 158 21.56 -70.27 11.39
N GLN A 159 22.84 -70.61 11.48
CA GLN A 159 23.91 -69.61 11.65
C GLN A 159 23.95 -68.63 10.47
N THR A 160 23.73 -69.12 9.24
CA THR A 160 23.67 -68.25 8.04
C THR A 160 22.46 -67.34 8.08
N GLN A 161 21.29 -67.85 8.46
CA GLN A 161 20.08 -67.03 8.63
C GLN A 161 20.23 -65.98 9.74
N LEU A 162 20.92 -66.32 10.83
CA LEU A 162 21.20 -65.38 11.92
C LEU A 162 22.09 -64.23 11.43
N LYS A 163 23.19 -64.54 10.72
CA LYS A 163 24.06 -63.52 10.12
C LYS A 163 23.31 -62.61 9.15
N ALA A 164 22.47 -63.17 8.29
CA ALA A 164 21.64 -62.37 7.38
C ALA A 164 20.68 -61.44 8.13
N LYS A 165 20.14 -61.87 9.28
CA LYS A 165 19.30 -61.03 10.14
C LYS A 165 20.10 -59.94 10.85
N ASP A 166 21.32 -60.23 11.28
CA ASP A 166 22.23 -59.21 11.85
C ASP A 166 22.58 -58.14 10.80
N GLU A 167 22.84 -58.54 9.56
CA GLU A 167 23.07 -57.61 8.43
C GLU A 167 21.84 -56.74 8.14
N GLU A 168 20.64 -57.35 8.06
CA GLU A 168 19.37 -56.62 7.92
C GLU A 168 19.18 -55.59 9.05
N TYR A 169 19.50 -55.97 10.30
CA TYR A 169 19.38 -55.09 11.46
C TYR A 169 20.37 -53.92 11.42
N VAL A 170 21.63 -54.16 11.03
CA VAL A 170 22.63 -53.09 10.86
C VAL A 170 22.21 -52.10 9.76
N VAL A 171 21.64 -52.58 8.66
CA VAL A 171 21.11 -51.70 7.61
C VAL A 171 19.94 -50.88 8.14
N ALA A 172 19.01 -51.49 8.88
CA ALA A 172 17.88 -50.78 9.48
C ALA A 172 18.32 -49.68 10.45
N LEU A 173 19.32 -49.94 11.29
CA LEU A 173 19.89 -48.93 12.20
C LEU A 173 20.53 -47.75 11.43
N LYS A 174 21.21 -48.01 10.32
CA LYS A 174 21.80 -46.95 9.49
C LYS A 174 20.74 -46.08 8.84
N VAL A 175 19.67 -46.69 8.32
CA VAL A 175 18.54 -45.96 7.75
C VAL A 175 17.89 -45.10 8.83
N GLN A 176 17.62 -45.66 10.01
CA GLN A 176 17.05 -44.92 11.13
C GLN A 176 17.93 -43.73 11.56
N ALA A 177 19.26 -43.91 11.61
CA ALA A 177 20.18 -42.83 11.93
C ALA A 177 20.12 -41.69 10.89
N ASN A 178 20.11 -42.03 9.60
CA ASN A 178 19.99 -41.04 8.53
C ASN A 178 18.63 -40.32 8.54
N ASP A 179 17.54 -41.05 8.85
CA ASP A 179 16.20 -40.47 8.96
C ASP A 179 16.15 -39.46 10.10
N VAL A 180 16.74 -39.79 11.27
CA VAL A 180 16.85 -38.86 12.41
C VAL A 180 17.68 -37.62 12.04
N GLU A 181 18.85 -37.80 11.40
CA GLU A 181 19.69 -36.68 10.97
C GLU A 181 18.95 -35.76 9.98
N THR A 182 18.18 -36.34 9.05
CA THR A 182 17.38 -35.58 8.08
C THR A 182 16.27 -34.79 8.78
N LEU A 183 15.58 -35.40 9.75
CA LEU A 183 14.54 -34.72 10.53
C LEU A 183 15.11 -33.56 11.35
N GLU A 184 16.24 -33.75 12.04
CA GLU A 184 16.90 -32.69 12.80
C GLU A 184 17.34 -31.54 11.88
N ARG A 185 17.89 -31.86 10.71
CA ARG A 185 18.27 -30.86 9.70
C ARG A 185 17.07 -30.08 9.20
N ASP A 186 15.97 -30.75 8.88
CA ASP A 186 14.75 -30.12 8.37
C ASP A 186 14.10 -29.22 9.43
N GLU A 187 14.09 -29.66 10.70
CA GLU A 187 13.62 -28.85 11.82
C GLU A 187 14.48 -27.59 12.02
N LEU A 188 15.81 -27.71 11.95
CA LEU A 188 16.73 -26.58 12.03
C LEU A 188 16.51 -25.59 10.88
N ILE A 189 16.37 -26.08 9.64
CA ILE A 189 16.10 -25.24 8.47
C ILE A 189 14.75 -24.54 8.61
N SER A 190 13.71 -25.25 9.05
CA SER A 190 12.38 -24.69 9.28
C SER A 190 12.40 -23.58 10.33
N THR A 191 13.12 -23.80 11.44
CA THR A 191 13.27 -22.82 12.52
C THR A 191 14.01 -21.57 12.04
N ASN A 192 15.17 -21.74 11.38
CA ASN A 192 15.94 -20.63 10.83
C ASN A 192 15.14 -19.85 9.79
N LYS A 193 14.38 -20.54 8.94
CA LYS A 193 13.52 -19.89 7.94
C LYS A 193 12.43 -19.06 8.60
N SER A 194 11.75 -19.60 9.62
CA SER A 194 10.75 -18.86 10.38
C SER A 194 11.34 -17.64 11.09
N GLU A 195 12.56 -17.73 11.61
CA GLU A 195 13.25 -16.61 12.24
C GLU A 195 13.60 -15.52 11.22
N ILE A 196 14.15 -15.92 10.06
CA ILE A 196 14.46 -15.01 8.96
C ILE A 196 13.20 -14.29 8.48
N ASP A 197 12.10 -15.02 8.25
CA ASP A 197 10.83 -14.45 7.82
C ASP A 197 10.29 -13.44 8.85
N SER A 198 10.40 -13.75 10.16
CA SER A 198 10.03 -12.83 11.25
C SER A 198 10.90 -11.56 11.27
N LEU A 199 12.21 -11.68 11.02
CA LEU A 199 13.10 -10.53 10.95
C LEU A 199 12.80 -9.64 9.74
N PHE A 200 12.48 -10.24 8.58
CA PHE A 200 12.06 -9.49 7.40
C PHE A 200 10.75 -8.74 7.63
N GLU A 201 9.76 -9.36 8.28
CA GLU A 201 8.50 -8.68 8.58
C GLU A 201 8.71 -7.53 9.56
N LYS A 202 9.48 -7.73 10.64
CA LYS A 202 9.86 -6.65 11.58
C LYS A 202 10.57 -5.51 10.87
N ARG A 203 11.50 -5.82 9.96
CA ARG A 203 12.19 -4.80 9.16
C ARG A 203 11.21 -4.02 8.30
N ARG A 204 10.28 -4.71 7.64
CA ARG A 204 9.26 -4.09 6.80
C ARG A 204 8.34 -3.17 7.61
N GLU A 205 7.91 -3.59 8.79
CA GLU A 205 7.14 -2.75 9.72
C GLU A 205 7.92 -1.50 10.13
N MET A 206 9.19 -1.64 10.51
CA MET A 206 10.06 -0.50 10.84
C MET A 206 10.23 0.47 9.66
N GLU A 207 10.42 -0.04 8.44
CA GLU A 207 10.52 0.79 7.23
C GLU A 207 9.19 1.53 6.94
N MET A 208 8.05 0.87 7.11
CA MET A 208 6.72 1.48 6.96
C MET A 208 6.50 2.60 7.98
N THR A 209 6.73 2.33 9.27
CA THR A 209 6.58 3.35 10.32
C THR A 209 7.52 4.54 10.13
N PHE A 210 8.75 4.31 9.67
CA PHE A 210 9.67 5.40 9.34
C PHE A 210 9.17 6.25 8.18
N MET A 211 8.65 5.61 7.11
CA MET A 211 8.10 6.31 5.95
C MET A 211 6.86 7.13 6.32
N GLU A 212 5.94 6.56 7.11
CA GLU A 212 4.77 7.27 7.63
C GLU A 212 5.16 8.46 8.51
N ALA A 213 6.12 8.29 9.42
CA ALA A 213 6.61 9.37 10.28
C ALA A 213 7.35 10.47 9.49
N LYS A 214 8.05 10.11 8.41
CA LYS A 214 8.65 11.07 7.49
C LYS A 214 7.57 11.84 6.74
N GLN A 215 6.61 11.14 6.14
CA GLN A 215 5.50 11.75 5.41
C GLN A 215 4.70 12.72 6.29
N ALA A 216 4.38 12.33 7.53
CA ALA A 216 3.67 13.20 8.47
C ALA A 216 4.44 14.49 8.80
N ARG A 217 5.77 14.42 8.91
CA ARG A 217 6.62 15.62 9.11
C ARG A 217 6.66 16.51 7.88
N ASP A 218 6.73 15.92 6.70
CA ASP A 218 6.73 16.66 5.43
C ASP A 218 5.38 17.37 5.23
N GLU A 219 4.26 16.69 5.52
CA GLU A 219 2.90 17.25 5.49
C GLU A 219 2.74 18.41 6.50
N GLN A 220 3.25 18.24 7.73
CA GLN A 220 3.22 19.29 8.75
C GLN A 220 4.03 20.52 8.32
N SER A 221 5.24 20.31 7.78
CA SER A 221 6.08 21.42 7.28
C SER A 221 5.43 22.15 6.11
N GLN A 222 4.77 21.41 5.22
CA GLN A 222 4.02 21.99 4.10
C GLN A 222 2.84 22.83 4.58
N LYS A 223 2.13 22.37 5.61
CA LYS A 223 1.05 23.14 6.24
C LYS A 223 1.56 24.42 6.89
N GLU A 224 2.68 24.37 7.59
CA GLU A 224 3.29 25.56 8.21
C GLU A 224 3.71 26.60 7.17
N ILE A 225 4.27 26.18 6.04
CA ILE A 225 4.61 27.08 4.92
C ILE A 225 3.34 27.74 4.36
N GLU A 226 2.26 26.99 4.19
CA GLU A 226 1.01 27.53 3.66
C GLU A 226 0.38 28.52 4.65
N ASP A 227 0.36 28.20 5.94
CA ASP A 227 -0.13 29.10 6.99
C ASP A 227 0.67 30.41 7.04
N LEU A 228 2.00 30.35 6.86
CA LEU A 228 2.85 31.54 6.77
C LEU A 228 2.52 32.37 5.53
N ARG A 229 2.34 31.74 4.36
CA ARG A 229 1.96 32.45 3.13
C ARG A 229 0.64 33.18 3.26
N VAL A 230 -0.35 32.55 3.89
CA VAL A 230 -1.66 33.17 4.14
C VAL A 230 -1.50 34.37 5.07
N LYS A 231 -0.75 34.23 6.18
CA LYS A 231 -0.49 35.35 7.10
C LYS A 231 0.23 36.51 6.44
N ASP A 232 1.28 36.24 5.68
CA ASP A 232 2.04 37.28 4.97
C ASP A 232 1.15 38.01 3.95
N ALA A 233 0.28 37.29 3.23
CA ALA A 233 -0.67 37.89 2.31
C ALA A 233 -1.73 38.75 3.02
N GLU A 234 -2.23 38.29 4.17
CA GLU A 234 -3.16 39.06 5.00
C GLU A 234 -2.51 40.34 5.54
N ASP A 235 -1.28 40.25 6.04
CA ASP A 235 -0.56 41.39 6.61
C ASP A 235 -0.17 42.40 5.54
N TYR A 236 0.24 41.93 4.35
CA TYR A 236 0.42 42.78 3.18
C TYR A 236 -0.87 43.51 2.81
N ASN A 237 -2.00 42.81 2.73
CA ASN A 237 -3.29 43.42 2.42
C ASN A 237 -3.71 44.45 3.48
N LYS A 238 -3.53 44.15 4.77
CA LYS A 238 -3.79 45.11 5.86
C LYS A 238 -2.93 46.36 5.72
N LEU A 239 -1.64 46.20 5.44
CA LEU A 239 -0.71 47.31 5.25
C LEU A 239 -1.08 48.14 4.02
N LYS A 240 -1.39 47.47 2.91
CA LYS A 240 -1.83 48.11 1.68
C LYS A 240 -3.08 48.96 1.90
N ILE A 241 -4.11 48.42 2.54
CA ILE A 241 -5.34 49.16 2.86
C ILE A 241 -5.03 50.39 3.72
N LYS A 242 -4.17 50.26 4.74
CA LYS A 242 -3.77 51.40 5.58
C LYS A 242 -3.10 52.50 4.75
N LEU A 243 -2.09 52.15 3.94
CA LEU A 243 -1.37 53.12 3.12
C LEU A 243 -2.27 53.77 2.06
N GLU A 244 -3.16 53.00 1.43
CA GLU A 244 -4.15 53.55 0.49
C GLU A 244 -5.11 54.52 1.19
N THR A 245 -5.54 54.22 2.42
CA THR A 245 -6.40 55.10 3.22
C THR A 245 -5.67 56.38 3.63
N ASP A 246 -4.41 56.27 4.03
CA ASP A 246 -3.56 57.42 4.39
C ASP A 246 -3.32 58.32 3.18
N ILE A 247 -3.05 57.75 2.00
CA ILE A 247 -2.94 58.48 0.74
C ILE A 247 -4.23 59.25 0.45
N GLN A 248 -5.38 58.58 0.50
CA GLN A 248 -6.68 59.24 0.26
C GLN A 248 -6.92 60.40 1.23
N THR A 249 -6.56 60.23 2.51
CA THR A 249 -6.71 61.26 3.54
C THR A 249 -5.80 62.46 3.25
N LEU A 250 -4.55 62.22 2.87
CA LEU A 250 -3.60 63.28 2.52
C LEU A 250 -3.99 64.02 1.24
N GLU A 251 -4.49 63.29 0.23
CA GLU A 251 -5.03 63.88 -1.00
C GLU A 251 -6.22 64.79 -0.70
N GLN A 252 -7.14 64.36 0.16
CA GLN A 252 -8.27 65.19 0.60
C GLN A 252 -7.79 66.47 1.32
N GLN A 253 -6.87 66.35 2.28
CA GLN A 253 -6.33 67.51 3.00
C GLN A 253 -5.63 68.49 2.06
N LEU A 254 -4.90 67.98 1.06
CA LEU A 254 -4.21 68.78 0.07
C LEU A 254 -5.19 69.55 -0.81
N GLU A 255 -6.30 68.93 -1.21
CA GLU A 255 -7.34 69.58 -2.00
C GLU A 255 -8.12 70.64 -1.18
N GLU A 256 -8.43 70.35 0.09
CA GLU A 256 -9.02 71.33 1.02
C GLU A 256 -8.11 72.56 1.21
N MET A 257 -6.81 72.32 1.36
CA MET A 257 -5.82 73.39 1.47
C MET A 257 -5.71 74.20 0.18
N ARG A 258 -5.71 73.55 -1.00
CA ARG A 258 -5.75 74.23 -2.31
C ARG A 258 -6.98 75.13 -2.45
N ALA A 259 -8.16 74.61 -2.12
CA ALA A 259 -9.40 75.39 -2.15
C ALA A 259 -9.33 76.60 -1.20
N THR A 260 -8.79 76.41 0.00
CA THR A 260 -8.58 77.49 0.98
C THR A 260 -7.63 78.56 0.45
N TYR A 261 -6.51 78.17 -0.15
CA TYR A 261 -5.56 79.11 -0.75
C TYR A 261 -6.15 79.84 -1.95
N GLN A 262 -6.87 79.15 -2.83
CA GLN A 262 -7.55 79.78 -3.95
C GLN A 262 -8.53 80.86 -3.48
N LEU A 263 -9.37 80.54 -2.49
CA LEU A 263 -10.31 81.50 -1.92
C LEU A 263 -9.60 82.71 -1.28
N ASN A 264 -8.48 82.48 -0.59
CA ASN A 264 -7.70 83.57 0.01
C ASN A 264 -7.03 84.45 -1.06
N THR A 265 -6.53 83.86 -2.15
CA THR A 265 -5.99 84.58 -3.29
C THR A 265 -7.07 85.46 -3.94
N GLU A 266 -8.26 84.91 -4.21
CA GLU A 266 -9.39 85.67 -4.76
C GLU A 266 -9.82 86.82 -3.84
N LYS A 267 -9.86 86.58 -2.51
CA LYS A 267 -10.12 87.63 -1.51
C LYS A 267 -9.05 88.73 -1.53
N LEU A 268 -7.78 88.36 -1.63
CA LEU A 268 -6.67 89.31 -1.64
C LEU A 268 -6.68 90.14 -2.93
N GLU A 269 -6.93 89.52 -4.07
CA GLU A 269 -7.10 90.22 -5.35
C GLU A 269 -8.27 91.20 -5.31
N TYR A 270 -9.39 90.80 -4.71
CA TYR A 270 -10.54 91.70 -4.52
C TYR A 270 -10.15 92.90 -3.66
N ASN A 271 -9.53 92.67 -2.50
CA ASN A 271 -9.06 93.74 -1.61
C ASN A 271 -8.08 94.67 -2.32
N TYR A 272 -7.15 94.11 -3.11
CA TYR A 272 -6.19 94.89 -3.89
C TYR A 272 -6.88 95.76 -4.94
N ARG A 273 -7.86 95.22 -5.67
CA ARG A 273 -8.66 95.99 -6.64
C ARG A 273 -9.40 97.15 -5.98
N VAL A 274 -10.07 96.90 -4.86
CA VAL A 274 -10.81 97.94 -4.10
C VAL A 274 -9.87 99.04 -3.60
N LEU A 275 -8.70 98.68 -3.06
CA LEU A 275 -7.70 99.66 -2.62
C LEU A 275 -7.17 100.49 -3.80
N THR A 276 -6.90 99.83 -4.94
CA THR A 276 -6.44 100.50 -6.15
C THR A 276 -7.48 101.50 -6.67
N GLU A 277 -8.76 101.11 -6.74
CA GLU A 277 -9.85 102.01 -7.12
C GLU A 277 -9.96 103.20 -6.16
N ARG A 278 -9.91 102.95 -4.83
CA ARG A 278 -9.91 104.02 -3.83
C ARG A 278 -8.72 104.95 -3.96
N ASP A 279 -7.52 104.44 -4.25
CA ASP A 279 -6.34 105.26 -4.46
C ASP A 279 -6.46 106.12 -5.73
N MET A 280 -7.07 105.59 -6.79
CA MET A 280 -7.39 106.37 -7.99
C MET A 280 -8.41 107.48 -7.69
N GLU A 281 -9.48 107.20 -6.95
CA GLU A 281 -10.48 108.18 -6.51
C GLU A 281 -9.87 109.25 -5.58
N ASN A 282 -9.07 108.84 -4.60
CA ASN A 282 -8.38 109.72 -3.67
C ASN A 282 -7.38 110.62 -4.42
N SER A 283 -6.61 110.06 -5.36
CA SER A 283 -5.68 110.81 -6.21
C SER A 283 -6.41 111.83 -7.09
N ALA A 284 -7.53 111.44 -7.70
CA ALA A 284 -8.38 112.36 -8.48
C ALA A 284 -8.90 113.50 -7.61
N THR A 285 -9.40 113.20 -6.41
CA THR A 285 -9.88 114.18 -5.43
C THR A 285 -8.76 115.12 -4.97
N LEU A 286 -7.59 114.57 -4.63
CA LEU A 286 -6.41 115.34 -4.26
C LEU A 286 -6.00 116.31 -5.37
N ASN A 287 -5.97 115.83 -6.62
CA ASN A 287 -5.65 116.66 -7.78
C ASN A 287 -6.68 117.78 -7.98
N GLN A 288 -7.97 117.49 -7.77
CA GLN A 288 -9.03 118.50 -7.80
C GLN A 288 -8.84 119.56 -6.71
N GLN A 289 -8.51 119.15 -5.47
CA GLN A 289 -8.25 120.06 -4.35
C GLN A 289 -6.98 120.89 -4.57
N LYS A 290 -5.89 120.30 -5.08
CA LYS A 290 -4.67 121.03 -5.46
C LYS A 290 -4.95 122.11 -6.50
N ARG A 291 -5.76 121.80 -7.52
CA ARG A 291 -6.19 122.79 -8.52
C ARG A 291 -7.01 123.92 -7.89
N LYS A 292 -7.94 123.62 -6.98
CA LYS A 292 -8.68 124.64 -6.21
C LYS A 292 -7.75 125.50 -5.36
N LEU A 293 -6.80 124.90 -4.65
CA LEU A 293 -5.83 125.60 -3.83
C LEU A 293 -4.96 126.54 -4.67
N SER A 294 -4.51 126.11 -5.85
CA SER A 294 -3.78 126.98 -6.79
C SER A 294 -4.61 128.21 -7.17
N ARG A 295 -5.87 128.01 -7.58
CA ARG A 295 -6.77 129.13 -7.92
C ARG A 295 -6.97 130.10 -6.76
N LEU A 296 -7.13 129.59 -5.54
CA LEU A 296 -7.27 130.42 -4.34
C LEU A 296 -5.98 131.16 -4.00
N LYS A 297 -4.81 130.53 -4.17
CA LYS A 297 -3.50 131.18 -4.02
C LYS A 297 -3.32 132.30 -5.05
N ASP A 298 -3.66 132.05 -6.31
CA ASP A 298 -3.58 133.05 -7.38
C ASP A 298 -4.53 134.22 -7.10
N ALA A 299 -5.76 133.95 -6.63
CA ALA A 299 -6.71 134.96 -6.22
C ALA A 299 -6.22 135.79 -5.03
N LEU A 300 -5.63 135.14 -4.01
CA LEU A 300 -5.06 135.81 -2.84
C LEU A 300 -3.87 136.69 -3.24
N SER A 301 -2.95 136.19 -4.07
CA SER A 301 -1.84 136.99 -4.62
C SER A 301 -2.35 138.20 -5.39
N GLY A 302 -3.40 138.04 -6.20
CA GLY A 302 -4.06 139.15 -6.88
C GLY A 302 -4.66 140.17 -5.91
N LEU A 303 -5.26 139.72 -4.81
CA LEU A 303 -5.80 140.60 -3.76
C LEU A 303 -4.69 141.34 -3.00
N ILE A 304 -3.60 140.65 -2.68
CA ILE A 304 -2.40 141.24 -2.06
C ILE A 304 -1.82 142.32 -2.99
N GLN A 305 -1.71 142.03 -4.29
CA GLN A 305 -1.19 142.99 -5.28
C GLN A 305 -2.10 144.23 -5.40
N LYS A 306 -3.43 144.05 -5.40
CA LYS A 306 -4.37 145.18 -5.35
C LYS A 306 -4.25 145.99 -4.06
N TYR A 307 -4.11 145.31 -2.92
CA TYR A 307 -3.93 145.97 -1.63
C TYR A 307 -2.63 146.78 -1.60
N THR A 308 -1.50 146.24 -2.04
CA THR A 308 -0.22 146.96 -2.07
C THR A 308 -0.24 148.13 -3.03
N GLN A 309 -0.90 148.01 -4.19
CA GLN A 309 -1.12 149.14 -5.10
C GLN A 309 -1.97 150.24 -4.45
N THR A 310 -3.03 149.86 -3.73
CA THR A 310 -3.91 150.83 -3.05
C THR A 310 -3.19 151.49 -1.87
N ASP A 311 -2.43 150.74 -1.07
CA ASP A 311 -1.60 151.27 0.03
C ASP A 311 -0.52 152.20 -0.50
N ALA A 312 0.16 151.85 -1.60
CA ALA A 312 1.13 152.73 -2.25
C ALA A 312 0.48 154.02 -2.76
N HIS A 313 -0.71 153.94 -3.38
CA HIS A 313 -1.44 155.11 -3.84
C HIS A 313 -1.86 156.02 -2.68
N GLN A 314 -2.40 155.45 -1.61
CA GLN A 314 -2.80 156.20 -0.40
C GLN A 314 -1.59 156.80 0.33
N ARG A 315 -0.44 156.10 0.37
CA ARG A 315 0.81 156.65 0.89
C ARG A 315 1.29 157.82 0.04
N HIS A 316 1.22 157.71 -1.29
CA HIS A 316 1.61 158.79 -2.19
C HIS A 316 0.73 160.02 -2.05
N GLN A 317 -0.59 159.85 -1.95
CA GLN A 317 -1.52 160.95 -1.66
C GLN A 317 -1.23 161.58 -0.29
N ASN A 318 -0.92 160.78 0.74
CA ASN A 318 -0.52 161.30 2.04
C ASN A 318 0.79 162.09 1.98
N THR A 319 1.79 161.66 1.20
CA THR A 319 3.01 162.46 1.01
C THR A 319 2.74 163.76 0.28
N GLU A 320 1.93 163.76 -0.79
CA GLU A 320 1.52 164.99 -1.50
C GLU A 320 0.79 165.95 -0.56
N LEU A 321 -0.19 165.47 0.20
CA LEU A 321 -0.90 166.27 1.21
C LEU A 321 0.04 166.81 2.30
N THR A 322 1.05 166.04 2.71
CA THR A 322 2.05 166.46 3.70
C THR A 322 3.01 167.51 3.12
N GLU A 323 3.37 167.40 1.84
CA GLU A 323 4.17 168.38 1.12
C GLU A 323 3.41 169.69 0.90
N ASP A 324 2.13 169.63 0.53
CA ASP A 324 1.24 170.79 0.43
C ASP A 324 1.05 171.47 1.80
N TYR A 325 0.86 170.69 2.86
CA TYR A 325 0.81 171.21 4.24
C TYR A 325 2.11 171.92 4.61
N ARG A 326 3.28 171.33 4.30
CA ARG A 326 4.60 171.97 4.52
C ARG A 326 4.79 173.24 3.69
N ARG A 327 4.26 173.29 2.46
CA ARG A 327 4.32 174.48 1.59
C ARG A 327 3.52 175.64 2.17
N ILE A 328 2.32 175.36 2.68
CA ILE A 328 1.44 176.34 3.33
C ILE A 328 2.06 176.85 4.64
N THR A 329 2.72 175.97 5.41
CA THR A 329 3.34 176.34 6.69
C THR A 329 4.65 177.15 6.54
N LYS A 330 5.26 177.20 5.34
CA LYS A 330 6.43 178.04 5.06
C LYS A 330 6.07 179.44 4.51
N GLN A 331 4.79 179.72 4.29
CA GLN A 331 4.27 181.01 3.82
C GLN A 331 3.59 181.84 4.92
N TYR A 332 3.61 181.36 6.16
CA TYR A 332 3.24 182.06 7.40
C TYR A 332 4.40 181.94 8.39
#